data_AF-A0A4U8UWA2-F1
#
_entry.id   AF-A0A4U8UWA2-F1
#
_cell.length_a   1.000
_cell.length_b   1.000
_cell.length_c   1.000
_cell.angle_alpha   90.00
_cell.angle_beta   90.00
_cell.angle_gamma   90.00
#
_symmetry.space_group_name_H-M   'P 1'
#
loop_
_entity.id
_entity.type
_entity.pdbx_description
1 polymer ?
#
loop_
_entity_poly.entity_id
_entity_poly.type
_entity_poly.pdbx_seq_one_letter_code
_entity_poly.pdbx_strand_id
1 'polypeptide(L)'
;MGSRWLTEASRRLFSLSSVARSNAVAASSGTLAMQKRLDNAFSYYEDVIGLTTVKQAQNEVELCEEKLNLAQVARRDKQYELKALHSKLKEIHLELDRTSRGEDKYLHLITEEHATLKKERKLHEEFEMIENKEREAFHDLSNKIR
;
A
#
# COMPACT_ATOMS: atom_id res chain seq x y z
N MET A 1 67.75 -67.49 19.89
CA MET A 1 66.46 -68.05 19.43
C MET A 1 65.38 -67.56 20.38
N GLY A 2 64.36 -66.85 19.89
CA GLY A 2 63.13 -66.61 20.66
C GLY A 2 62.90 -65.19 21.14
N SER A 3 62.44 -64.35 20.22
CA SER A 3 61.67 -63.11 20.39
C SER A 3 60.58 -63.20 21.48
N ARG A 4 60.18 -62.04 22.05
CA ARG A 4 58.79 -61.65 22.45
C ARG A 4 58.69 -60.82 23.75
N TRP A 5 59.39 -59.69 23.92
CA TRP A 5 59.01 -58.73 24.98
C TRP A 5 59.36 -57.30 24.59
N LEU A 6 58.53 -56.63 23.77
CA LEU A 6 58.69 -55.20 23.51
C LEU A 6 57.38 -54.46 23.17
N THR A 7 56.24 -54.94 23.69
CA THR A 7 54.94 -54.30 23.39
C THR A 7 54.05 -54.15 24.61
N GLU A 8 54.51 -53.51 25.68
CA GLU A 8 53.56 -53.08 26.74
C GLU A 8 53.80 -51.69 27.34
N ALA A 9 54.94 -51.04 27.11
CA ALA A 9 55.28 -49.82 27.87
C ALA A 9 54.85 -48.47 27.24
N SER A 10 54.38 -48.44 25.99
CA SER A 10 54.07 -47.17 25.29
C SER A 10 52.59 -46.80 25.19
N ARG A 11 51.70 -47.39 26.02
CA ARG A 11 50.25 -47.09 25.97
C ARG A 11 49.74 -46.14 27.05
N ARG A 12 50.58 -45.61 27.94
CA ARG A 12 50.10 -44.81 29.10
C ARG A 12 50.42 -43.32 29.10
N LEU A 13 51.14 -42.79 28.11
CA LEU A 13 51.46 -41.35 28.04
C LEU A 13 50.75 -40.56 26.93
N PHE A 14 49.84 -41.19 26.17
CA PHE A 14 49.09 -40.51 25.11
C PHE A 14 47.63 -40.17 25.50
N SER A 15 47.14 -40.58 26.67
CA SER A 15 45.74 -40.35 27.06
C SER A 15 45.49 -39.03 27.78
N LEU A 16 46.50 -38.41 28.41
CA LEU A 16 46.28 -37.15 29.17
C LEU A 16 46.24 -35.88 28.28
N SER A 17 46.85 -35.86 27.10
CA SER A 17 46.75 -34.71 26.17
C SER A 17 45.46 -34.73 25.34
N SER A 18 44.87 -35.91 25.13
CA SER A 18 43.60 -36.11 24.44
C SER A 18 42.43 -35.53 25.25
N VAL A 19 42.36 -35.82 26.55
CA VAL A 19 41.26 -35.38 27.42
C VAL A 19 41.19 -33.85 27.56
N ALA A 20 42.34 -33.18 27.69
CA ALA A 20 42.39 -31.71 27.76
C ALA A 20 41.95 -31.04 26.44
N ARG A 21 42.27 -31.65 25.28
CA ARG A 21 41.84 -31.17 23.96
C ARG A 21 40.35 -31.45 23.73
N SER A 22 39.83 -32.58 24.18
CA SER A 22 38.39 -32.91 24.14
C SER A 22 37.54 -31.96 24.98
N ASN A 23 38.01 -31.57 26.17
CA ASN A 23 37.26 -30.65 27.05
C ASN A 23 37.21 -29.21 26.49
N ALA A 24 38.29 -28.73 25.87
CA ALA A 24 38.32 -27.41 25.22
C ALA A 24 37.40 -27.35 23.99
N VAL A 25 37.32 -28.43 23.21
CA VAL A 25 36.40 -28.55 22.05
C VAL A 25 34.94 -28.71 22.51
N ALA A 26 34.70 -29.37 23.64
CA ALA A 26 33.36 -29.46 24.23
C ALA A 26 32.87 -28.11 24.80
N ALA A 27 33.75 -27.35 25.46
CA ALA A 27 33.44 -26.02 25.98
C ALA A 27 33.16 -25.00 24.86
N SER A 28 33.96 -25.00 23.78
CA SER A 28 33.70 -24.15 22.61
C SER A 28 32.43 -24.58 21.86
N SER A 29 32.15 -25.88 21.77
CA SER A 29 30.90 -26.40 21.19
C SER A 29 29.66 -25.96 21.98
N GLY A 30 29.74 -25.91 23.32
CA GLY A 30 28.68 -25.38 24.17
C GLY A 30 28.40 -23.89 23.95
N THR A 31 29.45 -23.08 23.82
CA THR A 31 29.30 -21.64 23.50
C THR A 31 28.73 -21.40 22.10
N LEU A 32 29.13 -22.20 21.10
CA LEU A 32 28.59 -22.14 19.75
C LEU A 32 27.13 -22.59 19.68
N ALA A 33 26.74 -23.60 20.48
CA ALA A 33 25.35 -24.03 20.59
C ALA A 33 24.46 -22.97 21.25
N MET A 34 24.97 -22.26 22.27
CA MET A 34 24.26 -21.13 22.86
C MET A 34 24.12 -19.95 21.90
N GLN A 35 25.19 -19.61 21.17
CA GLN A 35 25.15 -18.57 20.13
C GLN A 35 24.07 -18.88 19.08
N LYS A 36 24.05 -20.11 18.54
CA LYS A 36 23.01 -20.53 17.57
C LYS A 36 21.58 -20.40 18.09
N ARG A 37 21.36 -20.61 19.39
CA ARG A 37 20.02 -20.44 19.99
C ARG A 37 19.63 -18.98 20.13
N LEU A 38 20.59 -18.10 20.42
CA LEU A 38 20.38 -16.66 20.44
C LEU A 38 20.14 -16.12 19.03
N ASP A 39 20.92 -16.57 18.05
CA ASP A 39 20.76 -16.20 16.64
C ASP A 39 19.37 -16.63 16.12
N ASN A 40 18.92 -17.85 16.46
CA ASN A 40 17.59 -18.32 16.10
C ASN A 40 16.46 -17.52 16.79
N ALA A 41 16.63 -17.14 18.07
CA ALA A 41 15.65 -16.33 18.78
C ALA A 41 15.59 -14.90 18.22
N PHE A 42 16.74 -14.36 17.81
CA PHE A 42 16.84 -13.05 17.18
C PHE A 42 16.20 -13.06 15.79
N SER A 43 16.48 -14.07 14.95
CA SER A 43 15.83 -14.26 13.66
C SER A 43 14.30 -14.39 13.79
N TYR A 44 13.81 -15.17 14.76
CA TYR A 44 12.37 -15.28 15.00
C TYR A 44 11.74 -13.93 15.42
N TYR A 45 12.45 -13.14 16.23
CA TYR A 45 12.01 -11.82 16.64
C TYR A 45 11.98 -10.83 15.46
N GLU A 46 13.02 -10.83 14.62
CA GLU A 46 13.05 -10.05 13.38
C GLU A 46 11.91 -10.43 12.43
N ASP A 47 11.60 -11.73 12.29
CA ASP A 47 10.49 -12.20 11.45
C ASP A 47 9.13 -11.73 11.97
N VAL A 48 8.92 -11.82 13.29
CA VAL A 48 7.66 -11.37 13.92
C VAL A 48 7.51 -9.85 13.80
N ILE A 49 8.56 -9.08 14.05
CA ILE A 49 8.52 -7.63 13.89
C ILE A 49 8.32 -7.27 12.41
N GLY A 50 9.07 -7.90 11.51
CA GLY A 50 8.95 -7.70 10.07
C GLY A 50 7.54 -7.98 9.56
N LEU A 51 6.88 -9.03 10.08
CA LEU A 51 5.48 -9.30 9.75
C LEU A 51 4.54 -8.23 10.31
N THR A 52 4.78 -7.73 11.52
CA THR A 52 3.95 -6.65 12.08
C THR A 52 4.12 -5.33 11.35
N THR A 53 5.33 -4.97 10.92
CA THR A 53 5.60 -3.74 10.16
C THR A 53 4.99 -3.81 8.76
N VAL A 54 5.10 -4.95 8.09
CA VAL A 54 4.45 -5.15 6.78
C VAL A 54 2.92 -5.06 6.89
N LYS A 55 2.32 -5.66 7.92
CA LYS A 55 0.86 -5.55 8.16
C LYS A 55 0.43 -4.10 8.43
N GLN A 56 1.22 -3.34 9.18
CA GLN A 56 0.94 -1.93 9.42
C GLN A 56 0.99 -1.12 8.12
N ALA A 57 2.03 -1.33 7.30
CA ALA A 57 2.14 -0.68 6.00
C ALA A 57 0.97 -1.06 5.07
N GLN A 58 0.55 -2.33 5.05
CA GLN A 58 -0.62 -2.79 4.30
C GLN A 58 -1.91 -2.09 4.73
N ASN A 59 -2.15 -2.00 6.05
CA ASN A 59 -3.32 -1.29 6.58
C ASN A 59 -3.31 0.20 6.19
N GLU A 60 -2.14 0.85 6.18
CA GLU A 60 -2.03 2.24 5.75
C GLU A 60 -2.36 2.41 4.26
N VAL A 61 -1.89 1.50 3.41
CA VAL A 61 -2.20 1.51 1.98
C VAL A 61 -3.69 1.26 1.75
N GLU A 62 -4.30 0.29 2.44
CA GLU A 62 -5.74 -0.02 2.34
C GLU A 62 -6.59 1.21 2.67
N LEU A 63 -6.27 1.94 3.75
CA LEU A 63 -6.97 3.18 4.10
C LEU A 63 -6.83 4.29 3.04
N CYS A 64 -5.66 4.38 2.40
CA CYS A 64 -5.45 5.33 1.31
C CYS A 64 -6.22 4.92 0.04
N GLU A 65 -6.26 3.62 -0.28
CA GLU A 65 -7.02 3.08 -1.40
C GLU A 65 -8.53 3.30 -1.24
N GLU A 66 -9.07 3.07 -0.03
CA GLU A 66 -10.47 3.35 0.28
C GLU A 66 -10.81 4.83 0.05
N LYS A 67 -9.98 5.74 0.55
CA LYS A 67 -10.16 7.19 0.33
C LYS A 67 -10.13 7.56 -1.15
N LEU A 68 -9.18 7.00 -1.90
CA LEU A 68 -9.07 7.23 -3.34
C LEU A 68 -10.33 6.71 -4.06
N ASN A 69 -10.80 5.51 -3.73
CA ASN A 69 -11.99 4.93 -4.33
C ASN A 69 -13.23 5.79 -4.07
N LEU A 70 -13.41 6.29 -2.83
CA LEU A 70 -14.50 7.21 -2.51
C LEU A 70 -14.41 8.52 -3.32
N ALA A 71 -13.21 9.09 -3.45
CA ALA A 71 -13.00 10.29 -4.25
C ALA A 71 -13.30 10.04 -5.75
N GLN A 72 -12.90 8.89 -6.29
CA GLN A 72 -13.17 8.48 -7.67
C GLN A 72 -14.66 8.27 -7.94
N VAL A 73 -15.40 7.66 -7.01
CA VAL A 73 -16.86 7.53 -7.10
C VAL A 73 -17.50 8.92 -7.15
N ALA A 74 -17.14 9.80 -6.21
CA ALA A 74 -17.66 11.17 -6.19
C ALA A 74 -17.35 11.95 -7.49
N ARG A 75 -16.15 11.78 -8.07
CA ARG A 75 -15.81 12.38 -9.37
C ARG A 75 -16.73 11.86 -10.46
N ARG A 76 -16.93 10.53 -10.55
CA ARG A 76 -17.79 9.91 -11.58
C ARG A 76 -19.23 10.40 -11.48
N ASP A 77 -19.76 10.51 -10.27
CA ASP A 77 -21.12 10.97 -10.03
C ASP A 77 -21.30 12.42 -10.51
N LYS A 78 -20.39 13.32 -10.12
CA LYS A 78 -20.41 14.70 -10.59
C LYS A 78 -20.17 14.85 -12.09
N GLN A 79 -19.31 14.01 -12.66
CA GLN A 79 -19.12 13.97 -14.11
C GLN A 79 -20.40 13.55 -14.84
N TYR A 80 -21.17 12.61 -14.28
CA TYR A 80 -22.46 12.21 -14.83
C TYR A 80 -23.48 13.34 -14.72
N GLU A 81 -23.57 14.02 -13.57
CA GLU A 81 -24.44 15.18 -13.38
C GLU A 81 -24.14 16.30 -14.40
N LEU A 82 -22.85 16.62 -14.61
CA LEU A 82 -22.43 17.61 -15.61
C LEU A 82 -22.84 17.21 -17.02
N LYS A 83 -22.63 15.94 -17.40
CA LYS A 83 -23.04 15.43 -18.72
C LYS A 83 -24.56 15.51 -18.92
N ALA A 84 -25.34 15.17 -17.90
CA ALA A 84 -26.80 15.27 -17.95
C ALA A 84 -27.25 16.73 -18.12
N LEU A 85 -26.60 17.66 -17.41
CA LEU A 85 -26.87 19.09 -17.53
C LEU A 85 -26.52 19.62 -18.93
N HIS A 86 -25.37 19.24 -19.48
CA HIS A 86 -24.98 19.58 -20.86
C HIS A 86 -25.97 19.04 -21.90
N SER A 87 -26.48 17.82 -21.71
CA SER A 87 -27.53 17.28 -22.59
C SER A 87 -28.80 18.11 -22.54
N LYS A 88 -29.25 18.50 -21.33
CA LYS A 88 -30.42 19.37 -21.17
C LYS A 88 -30.21 20.74 -21.80
N LEU A 89 -29.02 21.32 -21.65
CA LEU A 89 -28.67 22.62 -22.21
C LEU A 89 -28.73 22.59 -23.75
N LYS A 90 -28.21 21.52 -24.36
CA LYS A 90 -28.33 21.29 -25.81
C LYS A 90 -29.78 21.18 -26.27
N GLU A 91 -30.64 20.52 -25.50
CA GLU A 91 -32.07 20.42 -25.81
C GLU A 91 -32.74 21.80 -25.77
N ILE A 92 -32.47 22.61 -24.73
CA ILE A 92 -32.97 23.99 -24.63
C ILE A 92 -32.50 24.83 -25.83
N HIS A 93 -31.23 24.76 -26.20
CA HIS A 93 -30.71 25.47 -27.38
C HIS A 93 -31.44 25.06 -28.67
N LEU A 94 -31.64 23.75 -28.88
CA LEU A 94 -32.36 23.25 -30.04
C LEU A 94 -33.82 23.70 -30.06
N GLU A 95 -34.47 23.80 -28.91
CA GLU A 95 -35.82 24.37 -28.82
C GLU A 95 -35.83 25.87 -29.13
N LEU A 96 -34.84 26.60 -28.60
CA LEU A 96 -34.72 28.04 -28.75
C LEU A 96 -34.49 28.45 -30.21
N ASP A 97 -33.68 27.67 -30.94
CA ASP A 97 -33.44 27.84 -32.37
C ASP A 97 -34.70 27.61 -33.22
N ARG A 98 -35.64 26.79 -32.73
CA ARG A 98 -36.89 26.48 -33.44
C ARG A 98 -38.01 27.47 -33.11
N THR A 99 -38.00 28.07 -31.93
CA THR A 99 -39.02 29.03 -31.50
C THR A 99 -38.78 30.42 -32.08
N SER A 100 -39.84 31.06 -32.58
CA SER A 100 -39.76 32.45 -33.03
C SER A 100 -39.61 33.39 -31.83
N ARG A 101 -38.83 34.47 -31.98
CA ARG A 101 -38.61 35.48 -30.94
C ARG A 101 -39.88 36.24 -30.53
N GLY A 102 -40.94 36.18 -31.34
CA GLY A 102 -42.23 36.81 -31.05
C GLY A 102 -43.14 36.00 -30.12
N GLU A 103 -42.77 34.76 -29.79
CA GLU A 103 -43.58 33.88 -28.94
C GLU A 103 -43.19 34.02 -27.47
N ASP A 104 -44.18 34.03 -26.57
CA ASP A 104 -43.95 34.05 -25.11
C ASP A 104 -43.07 32.88 -24.63
N LYS A 105 -43.12 31.75 -25.34
CA LYS A 105 -42.27 30.57 -25.08
C LYS A 105 -40.78 30.92 -25.18
N TYR A 106 -40.38 31.82 -26.06
CA TYR A 106 -38.98 32.21 -26.25
C TYR A 106 -38.39 32.82 -24.98
N LEU A 107 -39.14 33.71 -24.32
CA LEU A 107 -38.70 34.35 -23.07
C LEU A 107 -38.53 33.32 -21.94
N HIS A 108 -39.44 32.35 -21.88
CA HIS A 108 -39.35 31.26 -20.91
C HIS A 108 -38.09 30.41 -21.13
N LEU A 109 -37.82 30.01 -22.38
CA LEU A 109 -36.64 29.21 -22.74
C LEU A 109 -35.32 29.95 -22.44
N ILE A 110 -35.21 31.24 -22.75
CA ILE A 110 -34.04 32.06 -22.40
C ILE A 110 -33.82 32.12 -20.88
N THR A 111 -34.91 32.28 -20.11
CA THR A 111 -34.83 32.31 -18.65
C THR A 111 -34.36 30.96 -18.10
N GLU A 112 -34.87 29.86 -18.66
CA GLU A 112 -34.46 28.50 -18.28
C GLU A 112 -32.99 28.23 -18.67
N GLU A 113 -32.56 28.67 -19.85
CA GLU A 113 -31.17 28.59 -20.31
C GLU A 113 -30.23 29.28 -19.33
N HIS A 114 -30.51 30.54 -18.98
CA HIS A 114 -29.70 31.28 -18.01
C HIS A 114 -29.67 30.62 -16.64
N ALA A 115 -30.80 30.09 -16.17
CA ALA A 115 -30.86 29.34 -14.92
C ALA A 115 -30.02 28.05 -14.99
N THR A 116 -30.02 27.36 -16.13
CA THR A 116 -29.27 26.13 -16.37
C THR A 116 -27.77 26.40 -16.47
N LEU A 117 -27.35 27.44 -17.19
CA LEU A 117 -25.96 27.92 -17.24
C LEU A 117 -25.42 28.31 -15.85
N LYS A 118 -26.26 28.96 -15.02
CA LYS A 118 -25.86 29.29 -13.65
C LYS A 118 -25.65 28.04 -12.79
N LYS A 119 -26.47 27.01 -12.98
CA LYS A 119 -26.28 25.71 -12.31
C LYS A 119 -25.03 24.99 -12.82
N GLU A 120 -24.77 25.03 -14.12
CA GLU A 120 -23.57 24.45 -14.74
C GLU A 120 -22.30 25.02 -14.12
N ARG A 121 -22.18 26.36 -14.03
CA ARG A 121 -21.00 27.00 -13.45
C ARG A 121 -20.73 26.53 -12.02
N LYS A 122 -21.78 26.50 -11.18
CA LYS A 122 -21.67 25.99 -9.80
C LYS A 122 -21.23 24.53 -9.76
N LEU A 123 -21.84 23.69 -10.58
CA LEU A 123 -21.54 22.27 -10.62
C LEU A 123 -20.12 22.00 -11.16
N HIS A 124 -19.64 22.84 -12.07
CA HIS A 124 -18.29 22.79 -12.58
C HIS A 124 -17.26 23.16 -11.50
N GLU A 125 -17.51 24.22 -10.73
CA GLU A 125 -16.68 24.58 -9.56
C GLU A 125 -16.64 23.43 -8.54
N GLU A 126 -17.78 22.81 -8.23
CA GLU A 126 -17.85 21.62 -7.35
C GLU A 126 -17.04 20.44 -7.91
N PHE A 127 -17.12 20.21 -9.22
CA PHE A 127 -16.39 19.15 -9.89
C PHE A 127 -14.87 19.36 -9.82
N GLU A 128 -14.38 20.58 -10.06
CA GLU A 128 -12.95 20.90 -9.92
C GLU A 128 -12.45 20.65 -8.49
N MET A 129 -13.25 21.02 -7.49
CA MET A 129 -12.92 20.75 -6.08
C MET A 129 -12.83 19.25 -5.78
N ILE A 130 -13.67 18.42 -6.39
CA ILE A 130 -13.64 16.97 -6.21
C ILE A 130 -12.47 16.34 -6.97
N GLU A 131 -12.16 16.81 -8.17
CA GLU A 131 -10.97 16.35 -8.88
C GLU A 131 -9.68 16.66 -8.11
N ASN A 132 -9.59 17.83 -7.48
CA ASN A 132 -8.43 18.19 -6.66
C ASN A 132 -8.31 17.26 -5.46
N LYS A 133 -9.41 16.93 -4.78
CA LYS A 133 -9.42 15.93 -3.70
C LYS A 133 -9.00 14.54 -4.17
N GLU A 134 -9.42 14.11 -5.36
CA GLU A 134 -8.97 12.85 -5.95
C GLU A 134 -7.46 12.87 -6.24
N ARG A 135 -6.96 13.97 -6.81
CA ARG A 135 -5.52 14.16 -7.07
C ARG A 135 -4.70 14.10 -5.79
N GLU A 136 -5.17 14.74 -4.72
CA GLU A 136 -4.55 14.68 -3.38
C GLU A 136 -4.56 13.24 -2.83
N ALA A 137 -5.70 12.54 -2.87
CA ALA A 137 -5.80 11.15 -2.42
C ALA A 137 -4.88 10.21 -3.21
N PHE A 138 -4.75 10.44 -4.53
CA PHE A 138 -3.84 9.67 -5.38
C PHE A 138 -2.37 9.95 -5.05
N HIS A 139 -2.02 11.21 -4.78
CA HIS A 139 -0.68 11.59 -4.35
C HIS A 139 -0.33 10.94 -3.00
N ASP A 140 -1.26 10.94 -2.04
CA ASP A 140 -1.07 10.28 -0.74
C ASP A 140 -0.85 8.77 -0.90
N LEU A 141 -1.67 8.10 -1.72
CA LEU A 141 -1.49 6.67 -2.02
C LEU A 141 -0.14 6.39 -2.70
N SER A 142 0.23 7.20 -3.70
CA SER A 142 1.50 7.07 -4.43
C SER A 142 2.71 7.22 -3.50
N ASN A 143 2.64 8.13 -2.53
CA ASN A 143 3.70 8.33 -1.53
C ASN A 143 3.81 7.16 -0.53
N LYS A 144 2.72 6.43 -0.29
CA LYS A 144 2.72 5.27 0.62
C LYS A 144 3.19 3.98 -0.03
N ILE A 145 3.02 3.86 -1.35
CA ILE A 145 3.43 2.68 -2.14
C ILE A 145 4.91 2.75 -2.55
N ARG A 146 5.49 3.96 -2.65
CA ARG A 146 6.87 4.18 -3.07
C ARG A 146 7.85 4.09 -1.91
#